data_AF-N6UH01-F1
#
_entry.id   AF-N6UH01-F1
#
_cell.length_a   1.000
_cell.length_b   1.000
_cell.length_c   1.000
_cell.angle_alpha   90.00
_cell.angle_beta   90.00
_cell.angle_gamma   90.00
#
_symmetry.space_group_name_H-M   'P 1'
#
loop_
_entity.id
_entity.type
_entity.pdbx_description
1 polymer ?
#
loop_
_entity_poly.entity_id
_entity_poly.type
_entity_poly.pdbx_seq_one_letter_code
_entity_poly.pdbx_strand_id
1 'polypeptide(L)'
;MLPNETDQEPKTMKANEGNLQLYARANAPSRDYYGLTITGSFINLNIWKVSYGPHTMPKQRHCSLEDFRDDKVSQDEIRRIFGEAVFDYVLGLAQNRRKLENLPPKLFLHILGFLRIEDILRLMCCSKIICELCNHEHVWKLMFMKKFGRQPSKEEKLLAIDSSWREVFKRRLLYVRKALRDSAELKIKTKLNLKGKRA
;
A
#
# COMPACT_ATOMS: atom_id res chain seq x y z
N MET A 1 36.97 33.54 3.51
CA MET A 1 37.38 32.23 2.99
C MET A 1 36.67 31.17 3.80
N LEU A 2 35.62 30.59 3.22
CA LEU A 2 34.83 29.49 3.79
C LEU A 2 35.41 28.17 3.26
N PRO A 3 35.55 27.12 4.06
CA PRO A 3 35.73 25.77 3.53
C PRO A 3 34.38 25.03 3.46
N ASN A 4 34.02 24.72 2.21
CA ASN A 4 33.15 23.66 1.69
C ASN A 4 32.36 22.79 2.67
N GLU A 5 31.05 23.00 2.66
CA GLU A 5 30.05 21.98 2.96
C GLU A 5 30.13 20.89 1.87
N THR A 6 30.72 19.76 2.22
CA THR A 6 30.66 18.55 1.39
C THR A 6 29.27 17.95 1.55
N ASP A 7 28.56 17.85 0.43
CA ASP A 7 27.33 17.10 0.22
C ASP A 7 27.37 15.74 0.93
N GLN A 8 26.70 15.64 2.07
CA GLN A 8 26.26 14.36 2.61
C GLN A 8 24.90 14.05 2.02
N GLU A 9 24.92 13.36 0.87
CA GLU A 9 23.78 12.64 0.35
C GLU A 9 23.14 11.78 1.46
N PRO A 10 21.82 11.87 1.68
CA PRO A 10 21.17 11.04 2.68
C PRO A 10 21.19 9.57 2.24
N LYS A 11 22.07 8.82 2.92
CA LYS A 11 22.02 7.38 3.26
C LYS A 11 20.87 6.62 2.60
N THR A 12 21.20 5.96 1.49
CA THR A 12 20.60 4.70 1.02
C THR A 12 19.08 4.57 1.19
N MET A 13 18.33 5.17 0.29
CA MET A 13 17.02 4.63 -0.08
C MET A 13 17.25 3.28 -0.76
N LYS A 14 17.30 2.20 0.02
CA LYS A 14 17.12 0.86 -0.55
C LYS A 14 15.78 0.87 -1.25
N ALA A 15 15.80 0.68 -2.56
CA ALA A 15 14.59 0.47 -3.34
C ALA A 15 13.86 -0.73 -2.72
N ASN A 16 12.77 -0.46 -2.00
CA ASN A 16 11.96 -1.50 -1.39
C ASN A 16 11.35 -2.34 -2.51
N GLU A 17 11.97 -3.49 -2.76
CA GLU A 17 11.36 -4.58 -3.51
C GLU A 17 10.16 -5.08 -2.73
N GLY A 18 8.96 -4.72 -3.20
CA GLY A 18 7.64 -5.25 -2.85
C GLY A 18 7.52 -5.86 -1.46
N ASN A 19 7.33 -5.04 -0.43
CA ASN A 19 7.00 -5.54 0.90
C ASN A 19 5.51 -5.91 0.94
N LEU A 20 5.17 -7.19 0.90
CA LEU A 20 3.81 -7.65 1.22
C LEU A 20 3.72 -7.93 2.72
N GLN A 21 2.72 -7.34 3.38
CA GLN A 21 2.41 -7.60 4.78
C GLN A 21 0.96 -8.05 4.91
N LEU A 22 0.75 -9.19 5.56
CA LEU A 22 -0.57 -9.75 5.82
C LEU A 22 -0.69 -10.07 7.31
N TYR A 23 -1.83 -9.71 7.89
CA TYR A 23 -2.12 -9.98 9.29
C TYR A 23 -3.39 -10.82 9.39
N ALA A 24 -3.39 -11.79 10.30
CA ALA A 24 -4.52 -12.64 10.59
C ALA A 24 -4.65 -12.84 12.11
N ARG A 25 -5.87 -13.15 12.55
CA ARG A 25 -6.15 -13.53 13.93
C ARG A 25 -6.90 -14.85 13.94
N ALA A 26 -6.49 -15.75 14.82
CA ALA A 26 -7.19 -17.02 15.02
C ALA A 26 -8.63 -16.76 15.50
N ASN A 27 -9.52 -17.65 15.07
CA ASN A 27 -10.88 -17.69 15.60
C ASN A 27 -10.85 -18.09 17.09
N ALA A 28 -11.98 -17.86 17.77
CA ALA A 28 -12.15 -18.35 19.13
C ALA A 28 -12.00 -19.89 19.17
N PRO A 29 -11.42 -20.46 20.25
CA PRO A 29 -11.05 -19.82 21.50
C PRO A 29 -9.63 -19.23 21.57
N SER A 30 -8.73 -19.59 20.64
CA SER A 30 -7.30 -19.23 20.71
C SER A 30 -7.03 -17.72 20.64
N ARG A 31 -7.63 -17.01 19.67
CA ARG A 31 -7.39 -15.57 19.43
C ARG A 31 -5.92 -15.18 19.19
N ASP A 32 -5.04 -16.12 18.85
CA ASP A 32 -3.64 -15.86 18.46
C ASP A 32 -3.56 -14.86 17.31
N TYR A 33 -2.50 -14.05 17.28
CA TYR A 33 -2.21 -13.14 16.16
C TYR A 33 -1.11 -13.70 15.29
N TYR A 34 -1.22 -13.48 13.99
CA TYR A 34 -0.27 -13.93 12.99
C TYR A 34 0.07 -12.79 12.03
N GLY A 35 1.32 -12.71 11.63
CA GLY A 35 1.83 -11.72 10.70
C GLY A 35 2.78 -12.36 9.70
N LEU A 36 2.47 -12.22 8.42
CA LEU A 36 3.29 -12.69 7.32
C LEU A 36 3.86 -11.48 6.60
N THR A 37 5.19 -11.40 6.53
CA THR A 37 5.91 -10.33 5.84
C THR A 37 6.82 -10.95 4.80
N ILE A 38 6.71 -10.49 3.56
CA ILE A 38 7.58 -10.89 2.45
C ILE A 38 8.37 -9.67 2.04
N THR A 39 9.70 -9.77 2.11
CA THR A 39 10.62 -8.66 1.83
C THR A 39 11.75 -9.17 0.95
N GLY A 40 11.81 -8.69 -0.29
CA GLY A 40 12.77 -9.16 -1.29
C GLY A 40 12.71 -10.68 -1.44
N SER A 41 13.80 -11.35 -1.10
CA SER A 41 13.93 -12.82 -1.17
C SER A 41 13.58 -13.57 0.10
N PHE A 42 12.99 -12.92 1.10
CA PHE A 42 12.74 -13.52 2.42
C PHE A 42 11.27 -13.50 2.82
N ILE A 43 10.85 -14.58 3.48
CA ILE A 43 9.55 -14.73 4.12
C ILE A 43 9.75 -14.79 5.63
N ASN A 44 9.04 -13.91 6.33
CA ASN A 44 8.97 -13.86 7.78
C ASN A 44 7.53 -14.16 8.23
N LEU A 45 7.35 -15.23 9.00
CA LEU A 45 6.10 -15.55 9.65
C LEU A 45 6.25 -15.38 11.16
N ASN A 46 5.52 -14.42 11.71
CA ASN A 46 5.46 -14.11 13.12
C ASN A 46 4.16 -14.65 13.72
N ILE A 47 4.28 -15.38 14.82
CA ILE A 47 3.18 -16.02 15.51
C ILE A 47 3.18 -15.55 16.97
N TRP A 48 2.16 -14.77 17.34
CA TRP A 48 1.92 -14.30 18.70
C TRP A 48 0.83 -15.16 19.33
N LYS A 49 1.25 -16.07 20.21
CA LYS A 49 0.31 -16.89 20.98
C LYS A 49 -0.26 -16.08 22.13
N VAL A 50 -1.59 -16.00 22.22
CA VAL A 50 -2.26 -15.34 23.33
C VAL A 50 -2.41 -16.37 24.45
N SER A 51 -1.71 -16.16 25.56
CA SER A 51 -1.77 -17.04 26.74
C SER A 51 -1.90 -16.22 28.02
N TYR A 52 -2.45 -16.84 29.07
CA TYR A 52 -2.60 -16.23 30.40
C TYR A 52 -1.31 -16.26 31.24
N GLY A 53 -0.17 -16.68 30.64
CA GLY A 53 1.13 -16.80 31.29
C GLY A 53 2.02 -15.55 31.12
N PRO A 54 3.30 -15.63 31.52
CA PRO A 54 4.25 -14.54 31.30
C PRO A 54 4.34 -14.20 29.82
N HIS A 55 4.56 -12.92 29.52
CA HIS A 55 4.64 -12.43 28.15
C HIS A 55 5.73 -13.17 27.39
N THR A 56 5.33 -13.98 26.41
CA THR A 56 6.25 -14.76 25.58
C THR A 56 6.52 -14.00 24.29
N MET A 57 7.78 -13.98 23.87
CA MET A 57 8.15 -13.42 22.57
C MET A 57 7.47 -14.19 21.44
N PRO A 58 7.10 -13.51 20.34
CA PRO A 58 6.51 -14.18 19.19
C PRO A 58 7.45 -15.25 18.66
N LYS A 59 6.87 -16.39 18.27
CA LYS A 59 7.61 -17.37 17.49
C LYS A 59 7.78 -16.82 16.09
N GLN A 60 9.03 -16.61 15.68
CA GLN A 60 9.38 -16.17 14.34
C GLN A 60 9.91 -17.34 13.52
N ARG A 61 9.39 -17.48 12.30
CA ARG A 61 9.93 -18.34 11.26
C ARG A 61 10.51 -17.43 10.18
N HIS A 62 11.74 -17.70 9.79
CA HIS A 62 12.42 -17.00 8.71
C HIS A 62 12.87 -18.04 7.69
N CYS A 63 12.49 -17.84 6.43
CA CYS A 63 12.95 -18.68 5.32
C CYS A 63 13.19 -17.82 4.08
N SER A 64 14.09 -18.25 3.20
CA SER A 64 14.23 -17.63 1.89
C SER A 64 13.12 -18.10 0.95
N LEU A 65 12.83 -17.33 -0.10
CA LEU A 65 11.89 -17.72 -1.15
C LEU A 65 12.37 -18.97 -1.91
N GLU A 66 13.67 -19.21 -1.99
CA GLU A 66 14.25 -20.38 -2.64
C GLU A 66 14.00 -21.64 -1.81
N ASP A 67 14.30 -21.58 -0.50
CA ASP A 67 14.14 -22.69 0.44
C ASP A 67 12.67 -22.99 0.75
N PHE A 68 11.78 -22.01 0.55
CA PHE A 68 10.35 -22.17 0.82
C PHE A 68 9.74 -23.34 0.06
N ARG A 69 10.30 -23.73 -1.09
CA ARG A 69 9.82 -24.89 -1.88
C ARG A 69 9.96 -26.21 -1.12
N ASP A 70 10.98 -26.32 -0.27
CA ASP A 70 11.31 -27.55 0.44
C ASP A 70 10.88 -27.50 1.92
N ASP A 71 10.67 -26.31 2.47
CA ASP A 71 10.15 -26.13 3.85
C ASP A 71 8.64 -26.39 3.95
N LYS A 72 8.28 -27.67 3.99
CA LYS A 72 6.90 -28.13 4.19
C LYS A 72 6.26 -27.55 5.45
N VAL A 73 7.04 -27.28 6.50
CA VAL A 73 6.50 -26.80 7.76
C VAL A 73 6.01 -25.37 7.62
N SER A 74 6.79 -24.50 6.98
CA SER A 74 6.36 -23.12 6.70
C SER A 74 5.21 -23.09 5.70
N GLN A 75 5.20 -23.98 4.70
CA GLN A 75 4.09 -24.11 3.75
C GLN A 75 2.77 -24.45 4.46
N ASP A 76 2.78 -25.46 5.33
CA ASP A 76 1.58 -25.90 6.06
C ASP A 76 1.10 -24.84 7.06
N GLU A 77 2.01 -24.14 7.74
CA GLU A 77 1.66 -23.03 8.63
C GLU A 77 0.98 -21.88 7.87
N ILE A 78 1.54 -21.44 6.74
CA ILE A 78 0.95 -20.37 5.91
C ILE A 78 -0.42 -20.79 5.37
N ARG A 79 -0.53 -22.01 4.84
CA ARG A 79 -1.80 -22.55 4.32
C ARG A 79 -2.86 -22.58 5.41
N ARG A 80 -2.52 -23.06 6.61
CA ARG A 80 -3.45 -23.15 7.74
C ARG A 80 -3.89 -21.77 8.25
N ILE A 81 -2.98 -20.81 8.34
CA ILE A 81 -3.24 -19.51 8.96
C ILE A 81 -3.92 -18.55 7.99
N PHE A 82 -3.42 -18.45 6.77
CA PHE A 82 -3.84 -17.45 5.79
C PHE A 82 -4.70 -18.02 4.65
N GLY A 83 -4.77 -19.35 4.54
CA GLY A 83 -5.55 -20.06 3.53
C GLY A 83 -4.79 -20.32 2.23
N GLU A 84 -5.42 -21.09 1.33
CA GLU A 84 -4.80 -21.55 0.08
C GLU A 84 -4.41 -20.39 -0.85
N ALA A 85 -5.21 -19.33 -0.93
CA ALA A 85 -4.94 -18.21 -1.83
C ALA A 85 -3.62 -17.47 -1.50
N VAL A 86 -3.29 -17.35 -0.21
CA VAL A 86 -2.04 -16.72 0.22
C VAL A 86 -0.89 -17.70 0.05
N PHE A 87 -1.09 -18.97 0.36
CA PHE A 87 -0.11 -20.01 0.10
C PHE A 87 0.28 -20.08 -1.40
N ASP A 88 -0.69 -20.11 -2.30
CA ASP A 88 -0.49 -20.14 -3.76
C ASP A 88 0.29 -18.93 -4.27
N TYR A 89 0.09 -17.78 -3.64
CA TYR A 89 0.84 -16.57 -3.94
C TYR A 89 2.30 -16.70 -3.51
N VAL A 90 2.56 -17.06 -2.25
CA VAL A 90 3.93 -17.22 -1.73
C VAL A 90 4.68 -18.30 -2.49
N LEU A 91 4.03 -19.43 -2.79
CA LEU A 91 4.60 -20.48 -3.62
C LEU A 91 4.83 -20.01 -5.06
N GLY A 92 3.91 -19.20 -5.60
CA GLY A 92 4.06 -18.58 -6.92
C GLY A 92 5.28 -17.66 -7.00
N LEU A 93 5.56 -16.89 -5.94
CA LEU A 93 6.78 -16.08 -5.83
C LEU A 93 8.02 -16.97 -5.78
N ALA A 94 8.03 -17.98 -4.90
CA ALA A 94 9.13 -18.94 -4.79
C ALA A 94 9.42 -19.66 -6.13
N GLN A 95 8.39 -19.88 -6.94
CA GLN A 95 8.47 -20.53 -8.25
C GLN A 95 8.67 -19.57 -9.44
N ASN A 96 8.80 -18.26 -9.20
CA ASN A 96 8.88 -17.25 -10.25
C ASN A 96 7.73 -17.34 -11.28
N ARG A 97 6.52 -17.70 -10.83
CA ARG A 97 5.33 -17.78 -11.70
C ARG A 97 4.93 -16.38 -12.16
N ARG A 98 4.67 -16.24 -13.47
CA ARG A 98 4.23 -14.98 -14.09
C ARG A 98 2.73 -14.75 -13.88
N LYS A 99 2.37 -14.28 -12.69
CA LYS A 99 1.02 -13.76 -12.37
C LYS A 99 1.10 -12.27 -12.10
N LEU A 100 -0.03 -11.56 -12.20
CA LEU A 100 -0.11 -10.11 -12.01
C LEU A 100 0.41 -9.70 -10.62
N GLU A 101 0.00 -10.45 -9.59
CA GLU A 101 0.40 -10.23 -8.21
C GLU A 101 1.89 -10.52 -7.94
N ASN A 102 2.54 -11.35 -8.78
CA ASN A 102 3.95 -11.72 -8.64
C ASN A 102 4.90 -10.84 -9.47
N LEU A 103 4.38 -9.80 -10.13
CA LEU A 103 5.21 -8.96 -10.97
C LEU A 103 6.16 -8.10 -10.14
N PRO A 104 7.37 -7.83 -10.66
CA PRO A 104 8.24 -6.81 -10.10
C PRO A 104 7.50 -5.48 -9.90
N PRO A 105 7.72 -4.76 -8.79
CA PRO A 105 6.97 -3.54 -8.46
C PRO A 105 6.95 -2.49 -9.58
N LYS A 106 8.05 -2.35 -10.32
CA LYS A 106 8.17 -1.43 -11.47
C LYS A 106 7.21 -1.80 -12.61
N LEU A 107 7.11 -3.09 -12.95
CA LEU A 107 6.22 -3.57 -14.01
C LEU A 107 4.76 -3.50 -13.57
N PHE A 108 4.48 -3.85 -12.32
CA PHE A 108 3.15 -3.70 -11.74
C PHE A 108 2.67 -2.25 -11.81
N LEU A 109 3.49 -1.29 -11.35
CA LEU A 109 3.20 0.14 -11.44
C LEU A 109 3.03 0.62 -12.89
N HIS A 110 3.83 0.10 -13.83
CA HIS A 110 3.71 0.43 -15.24
C HIS A 110 2.35 0.01 -15.80
N ILE A 111 1.90 -1.21 -15.49
CA ILE A 111 0.57 -1.73 -15.89
C ILE A 111 -0.54 -0.85 -15.30
N LEU A 112 -0.47 -0.55 -14.00
CA LEU A 112 -1.43 0.36 -13.35
C LEU A 112 -1.42 1.75 -14.00
N GLY A 113 -0.30 2.18 -14.55
CA GLY A 113 -0.15 3.42 -15.32
C GLY A 113 -1.08 3.52 -16.52
N PHE A 114 -1.47 2.40 -17.13
CA PHE A 114 -2.42 2.37 -18.26
C PHE A 114 -3.89 2.32 -17.80
N LEU A 115 -4.18 1.88 -16.58
CA LEU A 115 -5.55 1.74 -16.07
C LEU A 115 -6.13 3.08 -15.61
N ARG A 116 -7.44 3.30 -15.78
CA ARG A 116 -8.10 4.46 -15.17
C ARG A 116 -8.17 4.27 -13.65
N ILE A 117 -8.38 5.38 -12.92
CA ILE A 117 -8.42 5.34 -11.45
C ILE A 117 -9.54 4.40 -10.99
N GLU A 118 -10.70 4.45 -11.64
CA GLU A 118 -11.84 3.58 -11.31
C GLU A 118 -11.51 2.09 -11.49
N ASP A 119 -10.73 1.76 -12.51
CA ASP A 119 -10.32 0.38 -12.79
C ASP A 119 -9.28 -0.10 -11.76
N ILE A 120 -8.38 0.78 -11.30
CA ILE A 120 -7.46 0.49 -10.18
C ILE A 120 -8.26 0.25 -8.89
N LEU A 121 -9.28 1.08 -8.61
CA LEU A 121 -10.13 0.90 -7.44
C LEU A 121 -10.88 -0.43 -7.48
N ARG A 122 -11.37 -0.86 -8.65
CA ARG A 122 -12.00 -2.17 -8.83
C ARG A 122 -11.01 -3.31 -8.65
N LEU A 123 -9.79 -3.15 -9.17
CA LEU A 123 -8.72 -4.13 -9.05
C LEU A 123 -8.38 -4.40 -7.58
N MET A 124 -8.36 -3.37 -6.72
CA MET A 124 -8.18 -3.52 -5.26
C MET A 124 -9.23 -4.41 -4.60
N CYS A 125 -10.44 -4.47 -5.16
CA CYS A 125 -11.52 -5.30 -4.62
C CYS A 125 -11.46 -6.76 -5.08
N CYS A 126 -10.57 -7.12 -6.01
CA CYS A 126 -10.51 -8.47 -6.58
C CYS A 126 -9.89 -9.50 -5.64
N SER A 127 -8.84 -9.14 -4.90
CA SER A 127 -8.18 -10.05 -3.95
C SER A 127 -7.50 -9.28 -2.82
N LYS A 128 -7.32 -9.94 -1.67
CA LYS A 128 -6.60 -9.34 -0.53
C LYS A 128 -5.15 -8.99 -0.89
N ILE A 129 -4.48 -9.86 -1.64
CA ILE A 129 -3.09 -9.64 -2.08
C ILE A 129 -3.00 -8.41 -2.99
N ILE A 130 -3.87 -8.32 -3.99
CA ILE A 130 -3.90 -7.16 -4.90
C ILE A 130 -4.26 -5.89 -4.14
N CYS A 131 -5.20 -5.96 -3.18
CA CYS A 131 -5.51 -4.83 -2.30
C CYS A 131 -4.26 -4.31 -1.59
N GLU A 132 -3.47 -5.19 -0.97
CA GLU A 132 -2.22 -4.80 -0.31
C GLU A 132 -1.17 -4.24 -1.28
N LEU A 133 -0.99 -4.86 -2.45
CA LEU A 133 -0.06 -4.37 -3.49
C LEU A 133 -0.48 -2.98 -4.00
N CYS A 134 -1.77 -2.74 -4.18
CA CYS A 134 -2.31 -1.45 -4.60
C CYS A 134 -2.32 -0.41 -3.47
N ASN A 135 -2.24 -0.81 -2.20
CA ASN A 135 -2.12 0.10 -1.07
C ASN A 135 -0.71 0.68 -0.90
N HIS A 136 0.26 0.26 -1.72
CA HIS A 136 1.63 0.76 -1.66
C HIS A 136 1.73 2.25 -2.03
N GLU A 137 2.64 2.97 -1.38
CA GLU A 137 2.85 4.43 -1.54
C GLU A 137 2.97 4.90 -3.01
N HIS A 138 3.71 4.14 -3.81
CA HIS A 138 3.92 4.45 -5.22
C HIS A 138 2.63 4.36 -6.06
N VAL A 139 1.68 3.49 -5.69
CA VAL A 139 0.39 3.36 -6.37
C VAL A 139 -0.50 4.55 -6.02
N TRP A 140 -0.54 4.96 -4.75
CA TRP A 140 -1.24 6.17 -4.34
C TRP A 140 -0.66 7.44 -4.99
N LYS A 141 0.67 7.55 -5.08
CA LYS A 141 1.34 8.63 -5.82
C LYS A 141 0.97 8.63 -7.30
N LEU A 142 0.92 7.45 -7.94
CA LEU A 142 0.48 7.31 -9.33
C LEU A 142 -0.96 7.80 -9.49
N MET A 143 -1.88 7.34 -8.63
CA MET A 143 -3.28 7.79 -8.65
C MET A 143 -3.42 9.30 -8.43
N PHE A 144 -2.60 9.88 -7.55
CA PHE A 144 -2.52 11.33 -7.35
C PHE A 144 -2.17 12.05 -8.64
N MET A 145 -1.08 11.65 -9.29
CA MET A 145 -0.62 12.27 -10.54
C MET A 145 -1.67 12.13 -11.65
N LYS A 146 -2.31 10.96 -11.77
CA LYS A 146 -3.37 10.73 -12.74
C LYS A 146 -4.61 11.59 -12.48
N LYS A 147 -5.00 11.79 -11.21
CA LYS A 147 -6.21 12.55 -10.89
C LYS A 147 -6.04 14.04 -11.13
N PHE A 148 -4.86 14.59 -10.80
CA PHE A 148 -4.60 16.03 -10.85
C PHE A 148 -3.83 16.47 -12.09
N GLY A 149 -3.35 15.54 -12.92
CA GLY A 149 -2.65 15.83 -14.18
C GLY A 149 -1.33 16.58 -13.99
N ARG A 150 -0.72 16.51 -12.79
CA ARG A 150 0.52 17.22 -12.46
C ARG A 150 1.40 16.43 -11.51
N GLN A 151 2.67 16.84 -11.46
CA GLN A 151 3.60 16.37 -10.43
C GLN A 151 3.21 16.94 -9.05
N PRO A 152 3.45 16.18 -7.96
CA PRO A 152 3.23 16.69 -6.60
C PRO A 152 4.17 17.85 -6.25
N SER A 153 3.67 18.83 -5.48
CA SER A 153 4.46 19.96 -5.00
C SER A 153 5.48 19.53 -3.93
N LYS A 154 6.42 20.41 -3.57
CA LYS A 154 7.38 20.15 -2.48
C LYS A 154 6.66 19.88 -1.16
N GLU A 155 5.66 20.69 -0.83
CA GLU A 155 4.83 20.54 0.37
C GLU A 155 4.06 19.20 0.39
N GLU A 156 3.51 18.78 -0.76
CA GLU A 156 2.78 17.51 -0.85
C GLU A 156 3.71 16.31 -0.71
N LYS A 157 4.95 16.41 -1.20
CA LYS A 157 5.98 15.39 -1.00
C LYS A 157 6.41 15.30 0.46
N LEU A 158 6.63 16.44 1.12
CA LEU A 158 6.96 16.48 2.54
C LEU A 158 5.85 15.85 3.39
N LEU A 159 4.60 16.22 3.12
CA LEU A 159 3.46 15.64 3.81
C LEU A 159 3.33 14.12 3.58
N ALA A 160 3.67 13.64 2.39
CA ALA A 160 3.66 12.20 2.11
C ALA A 160 4.70 11.44 2.93
N ILE A 161 5.82 12.08 3.30
CA ILE A 161 6.83 11.48 4.19
C ILE A 161 6.29 11.36 5.61
N ASP A 162 5.59 12.39 6.10
CA ASP A 162 5.05 12.42 7.47
C ASP A 162 3.80 11.56 7.66
N SER A 163 3.06 11.29 6.58
CA SER A 163 1.79 10.55 6.63
C SER A 163 1.77 9.42 5.61
N SER A 164 1.21 9.66 4.43
CA SER A 164 1.21 8.75 3.29
C SER A 164 0.70 9.46 2.04
N TRP A 165 0.97 8.91 0.85
CA TRP A 165 0.34 9.38 -0.38
C TRP A 165 -1.18 9.21 -0.38
N ARG A 166 -1.72 8.24 0.37
CA ARG A 166 -3.17 8.03 0.52
C ARG A 166 -3.83 9.19 1.25
N GLU A 167 -3.24 9.63 2.36
CA GLU A 167 -3.70 10.77 3.16
C GLU A 167 -3.58 12.07 2.37
N VAL A 168 -2.46 12.29 1.68
CA VAL A 168 -2.24 13.45 0.79
C VAL A 168 -3.31 13.49 -0.31
N PHE A 169 -3.57 12.35 -0.96
CA PHE A 169 -4.59 12.23 -2.00
C PHE A 169 -5.98 12.57 -1.47
N LYS A 170 -6.36 11.98 -0.32
CA LYS A 170 -7.64 12.23 0.34
C LYS A 170 -7.81 13.71 0.68
N ARG A 171 -6.79 14.33 1.29
CA ARG A 171 -6.80 15.74 1.69
C ARG A 171 -6.97 16.65 0.47
N ARG A 172 -6.24 16.39 -0.61
CA ARG A 172 -6.35 17.17 -1.85
C ARG A 172 -7.72 17.01 -2.50
N LEU A 173 -8.27 15.79 -2.53
CA LEU A 173 -9.59 15.53 -3.06
C LEU A 173 -10.69 16.29 -2.29
N LEU A 174 -10.60 16.32 -0.95
CA LEU A 174 -11.49 17.09 -0.10
C LEU A 174 -11.39 18.60 -0.36
N TYR A 175 -10.18 19.12 -0.50
CA TYR A 175 -9.95 20.53 -0.83
C TYR A 175 -10.60 20.93 -2.16
N VAL A 176 -10.37 20.15 -3.22
CA VAL A 176 -10.97 20.40 -4.55
C VAL A 176 -12.49 20.34 -4.48
N ARG A 177 -13.05 19.34 -3.76
CA ARG A 177 -14.50 19.21 -3.60
C ARG A 177 -15.12 20.42 -2.89
N LYS A 178 -14.45 20.95 -1.85
CA LYS A 178 -14.88 22.16 -1.15
C LYS A 178 -14.85 23.38 -2.07
N ALA A 179 -13.74 23.61 -2.77
CA ALA A 179 -13.59 24.75 -3.68
C ALA A 179 -14.66 24.76 -4.80
N LEU A 180 -15.02 23.58 -5.33
CA LEU A 180 -16.09 23.45 -6.31
C LEU A 180 -17.47 23.80 -5.73
N ARG A 181 -17.74 23.41 -4.47
CA ARG A 181 -18.99 23.75 -3.78
C ARG A 181 -19.10 25.26 -3.57
N ASP A 182 -18.05 25.87 -3.04
CA ASP A 182 -18.01 27.32 -2.78
C ASP A 182 -18.18 28.12 -4.08
N SER A 183 -17.56 27.67 -5.18
CA SER A 183 -17.73 28.27 -6.51
C SER A 183 -19.17 28.14 -7.04
N ALA A 184 -19.83 27.00 -6.82
CA ALA A 184 -21.21 26.80 -7.23
C ALA A 184 -22.18 27.72 -6.47
N GLU A 185 -21.97 27.89 -5.15
CA GLU A 185 -22.77 28.78 -4.31
C GLU A 185 -22.63 30.25 -4.73
N LEU A 186 -21.40 30.70 -5.03
CA LEU A 186 -21.16 32.04 -5.56
C LEU A 186 -21.91 32.27 -6.87
N LYS A 187 -21.85 31.32 -7.82
CA LYS A 187 -22.57 31.42 -9.11
C LYS A 187 -24.09 31.54 -8.93
N ILE A 188 -24.66 30.83 -7.95
CA ILE A 188 -26.10 30.92 -7.63
C ILE A 188 -26.44 32.30 -7.07
N LYS A 189 -25.65 32.81 -6.11
CA LYS A 189 -25.84 34.15 -5.53
C LYS A 189 -25.76 35.26 -6.58
N THR A 190 -24.79 35.19 -7.51
CA THR A 190 -24.65 36.17 -8.58
C THR A 190 -25.86 36.15 -9.54
N LYS A 191 -26.38 34.98 -9.89
CA LYS A 191 -27.58 34.85 -10.75
C LYS A 191 -28.84 35.42 -10.10
N LEU A 192 -29.02 35.21 -8.78
CA LEU A 192 -30.14 35.77 -8.02
C LEU A 192 -30.07 37.30 -7.96
N ASN A 193 -28.87 37.85 -7.72
CA ASN A 193 -28.67 39.31 -7.63
C ASN A 193 -28.89 40.01 -9.00
N LEU A 194 -28.54 39.36 -10.12
CA LEU A 194 -28.82 39.85 -11.46
C LEU A 194 -30.32 39.82 -11.84
N LYS A 195 -31.08 38.88 -11.28
CA LYS A 195 -32.55 38.83 -11.47
C LYS A 195 -33.27 39.88 -10.63
N GLY A 196 -32.81 40.16 -9.42
CA GLY A 196 -33.38 41.19 -8.54
C GLY A 196 -33.16 42.63 -9.02
N LYS A 197 -32.16 42.89 -9.87
CA LYS A 197 -31.90 44.21 -10.49
C LYS A 197 -32.68 44.50 -11.78
N ARG A 198 -33.50 43.55 -12.26
CA ARG A 198 -34.31 43.69 -13.48
C ARG A 198 -35.81 43.83 -13.20
N ALA A 199 -36.19 44.08 -11.95
CA ALA A 199 -37.56 44.34 -11.52
C ALA A 199 -37.69 45.79 -11.04
#